data_AF-A0A959NTN7-F1
#
_entry.id   AF-A0A959NTN7-F1
#
_cell.length_a   1.000
_cell.length_b   1.000
_cell.length_c   1.000
_cell.angle_alpha   90.00
_cell.angle_beta   90.00
_cell.angle_gamma   90.00
#
_symmetry.space_group_name_H-M   'P 1'
#
loop_
_entity.id
_entity.type
_entity.pdbx_description
1 polymer ?
#
loop_
_entity_poly.entity_id
_entity_poly.type
_entity_poly.pdbx_seq_one_letter_code
_entity_poly.pdbx_strand_id
1 'polypeptide(L)'
;YSLFTIPNKNDWTVILNKEYDQWGAFKYNKEEDFFRFKVTPQKNDFVERLKICINYKEPYISEVCIMWEKLKISFAVKSNSNQNK
;
A
#
# COMPACT_ATOMS: atom_id res chain seq x y z
N TYR A 1 -6.65 10.36 4.51
CA TYR A 1 -6.43 8.90 4.44
C TYR A 1 -5.06 8.55 4.99
N SER A 2 -4.97 7.43 5.70
CA SER A 2 -3.74 6.81 6.19
C SER A 2 -3.54 5.43 5.54
N LEU A 3 -2.30 4.97 5.50
CA LEU A 3 -1.91 3.68 4.94
C LEU A 3 -1.37 2.78 6.05
N PHE A 4 -1.99 1.61 6.23
CA PHE A 4 -1.52 0.58 7.15
C PHE A 4 -1.18 -0.71 6.41
N THR A 5 -0.23 -1.45 6.97
CA THR A 5 0.12 -2.79 6.53
C THR A 5 0.15 -3.75 7.70
N ILE A 6 -0.39 -4.96 7.51
CA ILE A 6 -0.29 -6.06 8.47
C ILE A 6 0.51 -7.17 7.79
N PRO A 7 1.81 -7.31 8.10
CA PRO A 7 2.65 -8.34 7.50
C PRO A 7 2.33 -9.72 8.09
N ASN A 8 2.12 -10.72 7.24
CA ASN A 8 2.17 -12.15 7.62
C ASN A 8 3.17 -12.90 6.74
N LYS A 9 3.40 -14.18 7.07
CA LYS A 9 4.36 -15.04 6.37
C LYS A 9 4.05 -15.24 4.89
N ASN A 10 2.75 -15.35 4.54
CA ASN A 10 2.32 -15.70 3.18
C ASN A 10 1.61 -14.54 2.46
N ASP A 11 0.95 -13.66 3.21
CA ASP A 11 0.15 -12.56 2.69
C ASP A 11 0.26 -11.32 3.57
N TRP A 12 0.44 -10.16 2.95
CA TRP A 12 0.37 -8.88 3.62
C TRP A 12 -1.00 -8.28 3.40
N THR A 13 -1.63 -7.79 4.45
CA THR A 13 -2.83 -6.98 4.31
C THR A 13 -2.43 -5.52 4.14
N VAL A 14 -2.92 -4.87 3.09
CA VAL A 14 -2.77 -3.42 2.86
C VAL A 14 -4.13 -2.77 3.09
N ILE A 15 -4.11 -1.65 3.82
CA ILE A 15 -5.32 -0.96 4.26
C ILE A 15 -5.18 0.53 3.97
N LEU A 16 -6.13 1.07 3.21
CA LEU A 16 -6.35 2.51 3.11
C LEU A 16 -7.48 2.87 4.08
N ASN A 17 -7.16 3.65 5.10
CA ASN A 17 -8.07 4.03 6.17
C ASN A 17 -8.43 5.52 6.06
N LYS A 18 -9.68 5.90 6.36
CA LYS A 18 -10.18 7.26 6.20
C LYS A 18 -9.54 8.22 7.21
N GLU A 19 -9.33 7.74 8.44
CA GLU A 19 -8.78 8.52 9.53
C GLU A 19 -7.26 8.68 9.38
N TYR A 20 -6.80 9.92 9.22
CA TYR A 20 -5.38 10.24 9.08
C TYR A 20 -4.80 10.95 10.30
N ASP A 21 -5.64 11.59 11.11
CA ASP A 21 -5.25 12.33 12.30
C ASP A 21 -5.20 11.39 13.51
N GLN A 22 -4.35 10.37 13.38
CA GLN A 22 -4.09 9.40 14.43
C GLN A 22 -2.60 9.12 14.55
N TRP A 23 -2.15 8.91 15.78
CA TRP A 23 -0.78 8.51 16.03
C TRP A 23 -0.64 7.01 15.78
N GLY A 24 -0.20 6.64 14.58
CA GLY A 24 -0.03 5.23 14.19
C GLY A 24 -1.32 4.43 14.31
N ALA A 25 -1.21 3.15 14.69
CA ALA A 25 -2.35 2.23 14.79
C ALA A 25 -2.98 2.16 16.20
N PHE A 26 -2.61 3.03 17.14
CA PHE A 26 -3.11 2.98 18.52
C PHE A 26 -4.61 3.23 18.64
N LYS A 27 -5.17 4.05 17.75
CA LYS A 27 -6.61 4.34 17.65
C LYS A 27 -7.23 3.72 16.40
N TYR A 28 -6.60 2.70 15.84
CA TYR A 28 -7.08 2.05 14.63
C TYR A 28 -8.50 1.49 14.83
N ASN A 29 -9.43 1.95 14.00
CA ASN A 29 -10.77 1.40 13.89
C ASN A 29 -10.96 0.80 12.49
N LYS A 30 -11.35 -0.49 12.45
CA LYS A 30 -11.62 -1.22 11.21
C LYS A 30 -12.81 -0.65 10.43
N GLU A 31 -13.77 0.00 11.10
CA GLU A 31 -14.90 0.65 10.43
C GLU A 31 -14.47 1.84 9.55
N GLU A 32 -13.29 2.41 9.84
CA GLU A 32 -12.68 3.47 9.04
C GLU A 32 -11.87 2.94 7.85
N ASP A 33 -11.77 1.61 7.66
CA ASP A 33 -11.13 1.03 6.49
C ASP A 33 -11.95 1.38 5.23
N PHE A 34 -11.39 2.23 4.37
CA PHE A 34 -11.97 2.51 3.05
C PHE A 34 -11.74 1.36 2.08
N PHE A 35 -10.53 0.80 2.10
CA PHE A 35 -10.17 -0.34 1.26
C PHE A 35 -9.18 -1.25 1.98
N ARG A 36 -9.41 -2.56 1.92
CA ARG A 36 -8.59 -3.59 2.57
C ARG A 36 -8.41 -4.77 1.65
N PHE A 37 -7.17 -5.11 1.33
CA PHE A 37 -6.86 -6.19 0.40
C PHE A 37 -5.58 -6.91 0.79
N LYS A 38 -5.42 -8.13 0.27
CA LYS A 38 -4.25 -8.97 0.50
C LYS A 38 -3.32 -8.90 -0.71
N VAL A 39 -2.02 -8.90 -0.44
CA VAL A 39 -0.96 -8.95 -1.46
C VAL A 39 0.05 -10.01 -1.07
N THR A 40 0.58 -10.74 -2.04
CA THR A 40 1.62 -11.74 -1.79
C THR A 40 2.98 -11.04 -1.77
N PRO A 41 3.77 -11.10 -0.68
CA PRO A 41 5.12 -10.57 -0.67
C PRO A 41 6.04 -11.37 -1.58
N GLN A 42 6.97 -10.66 -2.21
CA GLN A 42 7.99 -11.18 -3.08
C GLN A 42 9.37 -10.96 -2.44
N LYS A 43 10.33 -11.82 -2.76
CA LYS A 43 11.73 -11.60 -2.38
C LYS A 43 12.26 -10.34 -3.06
N ASN A 44 13.07 -9.58 -2.32
CA ASN A 44 13.72 -8.36 -2.77
C ASN A 44 15.16 -8.32 -2.24
N ASP A 45 16.01 -7.50 -2.86
CA ASP A 45 17.30 -7.15 -2.28
C ASP A 45 17.12 -6.48 -0.93
N PHE A 46 18.13 -6.62 -0.07
CA PHE A 46 18.06 -6.10 1.29
C PHE A 46 17.90 -4.57 1.29
N VAL A 47 16.86 -4.07 1.97
CA VAL A 47 16.66 -2.64 2.22
C VAL A 47 16.45 -2.39 3.72
N GLU A 48 17.32 -1.57 4.32
CA GLU A 48 17.29 -1.30 5.76
C GLU A 48 16.08 -0.43 6.15
N ARG A 49 15.85 0.64 5.39
CA ARG A 49 14.75 1.58 5.63
C ARG A 49 13.54 1.17 4.82
N LEU A 50 12.35 1.23 5.44
CA LEU A 50 11.09 1.08 4.73
C LEU A 50 11.06 2.06 3.55
N LYS A 51 10.99 1.51 2.34
CA LYS A 51 10.97 2.28 1.10
C LYS A 51 9.61 2.15 0.44
N ILE A 52 8.99 3.28 0.15
CA ILE A 52 7.76 3.37 -0.64
C ILE A 52 8.10 4.02 -1.98
N CYS A 53 7.62 3.42 -3.07
CA CYS A 53 7.88 3.87 -4.42
C CYS A 53 6.63 3.80 -5.29
N ILE A 54 6.60 4.67 -6.30
CA ILE A 54 5.59 4.67 -7.35
C ILE A 54 6.32 4.52 -8.68
N ASN A 55 6.07 3.42 -9.38
CA ASN A 55 6.61 3.15 -10.70
C ASN A 55 5.52 3.42 -11.74
N TYR A 56 5.70 4.43 -12.57
CA TYR A 56 4.82 4.68 -13.71
C TYR A 56 4.97 3.53 -14.73
N LYS A 57 3.84 2.98 -15.19
CA LYS A 57 3.83 1.87 -16.16
C LYS A 57 3.24 2.32 -17.49
N GLU A 58 1.98 2.76 -17.46
CA GLU A 58 1.20 3.18 -18.63
C GLU A 58 0.43 4.46 -18.29
N PRO A 59 -0.14 5.18 -19.28
CA PRO A 59 -1.04 6.29 -18.98
C PRO A 59 -2.12 5.88 -17.98
N TYR A 60 -2.22 6.63 -16.88
CA TYR A 60 -3.17 6.41 -15.80
C TYR A 60 -3.00 5.10 -15.01
N ILE A 61 -1.94 4.32 -15.23
CA ILE A 61 -1.62 3.11 -14.45
C ILE A 61 -0.24 3.25 -13.82
N SER A 62 -0.18 3.11 -12.50
CA SER A 62 1.05 3.12 -11.72
C SER A 62 1.11 1.91 -10.81
N GLU A 63 2.32 1.43 -10.51
CA GLU A 63 2.55 0.41 -9.51
C GLU A 63 3.07 1.07 -8.24
N VAL A 64 2.39 0.85 -7.12
CA VAL A 64 2.93 1.20 -5.79
C VAL A 64 3.72 0.02 -5.26
N CYS A 65 4.90 0.29 -4.72
CA CYS A 65 5.76 -0.70 -4.09
C CYS A 65 6.14 -0.29 -2.66
N ILE A 66 6.17 -1.26 -1.76
CA ILE A 66 6.62 -1.11 -0.39
C ILE A 66 7.68 -2.19 -0.14
N MET A 67 8.87 -1.80 0.31
CA MET A 67 10.02 -2.69 0.50
C MET A 67 10.60 -2.51 1.90
N TRP A 68 10.88 -3.62 2.57
CA TRP A 68 11.60 -3.65 3.84
C TRP A 68 12.31 -4.98 4.03
N GLU A 69 13.52 -4.95 4.58
CA GLU A 69 14.39 -6.12 4.72
C GLU A 69 14.56 -6.82 3.35
N LYS A 70 14.21 -8.10 3.22
CA LYS A 70 14.29 -8.88 1.98
C LYS A 70 12.93 -9.05 1.29
N LEU A 71 11.95 -8.23 1.65
CA LEU A 71 10.58 -8.34 1.17
C LEU A 71 10.16 -7.09 0.40
N LYS A 72 9.39 -7.33 -0.66
CA LYS A 72 8.67 -6.31 -1.42
C LYS A 72 7.22 -6.74 -1.57
N ILE A 73 6.31 -5.80 -1.42
CA ILE A 73 4.94 -5.94 -1.91
C ILE A 73 4.69 -4.88 -2.99
N SER A 74 3.87 -5.21 -3.98
CA SER A 74 3.40 -4.24 -4.95
C SER A 74 1.95 -4.47 -5.35
N PHE A 75 1.30 -3.39 -5.77
CA PHE A 75 -0.06 -3.41 -6.30
C PHE A 75 -0.26 -2.27 -7.31
N ALA A 76 -1.08 -2.52 -8.32
CA ALA A 76 -1.40 -1.54 -9.34
C ALA A 76 -2.47 -0.56 -8.84
N VAL A 77 -2.31 0.71 -9.19
CA VAL A 77 -3.28 1.77 -9.01
C VAL A 77 -3.63 2.30 -10.39
N LYS A 78 -4.92 2.30 -10.71
CA LYS A 78 -5.46 2.86 -11.95
C LYS A 78 -6.25 4.11 -11.62
N SER A 79 -5.90 5.22 -12.26
CA SER A 79 -6.69 6.45 -12.20
C SER A 79 -7.78 6.39 -13.26
N ASN A 80 -9.01 6.72 -12.86
CA ASN A 80 -10.08 6.98 -13.82
C ASN A 80 -9.95 8.43 -14.29
N SER A 81 -9.21 8.65 -15.37
CA SER A 81 -9.27 9.92 -16.07
C SER A 81 -10.61 10.04 -16.79
N ASN A 82 -11.63 10.55 -16.10
CA ASN A 82 -12.76 11.16 -16.79
C ASN A 82 -12.24 12.44 -17.44
N GLN A 83 -11.77 12.34 -18.69
CA GLN A 83 -11.67 13.50 -19.56
C GLN A 83 -13.08 13.92 -20.00
N ASN A 84 -13.87 14.44 -19.09
CA ASN A 84 -15.07 15.21 -19.41
C ASN A 84 -14.98 16.52 -18.62
N LYS A 85 -14.31 17.50 -19.23
CA LYS A 85 -14.62 18.91 -19.04
C LYS A 85 -15.63 19.30 -20.10
#